data_AF-A0A7K7R8A3-F1
#
_entry.id   AF-A0A7K7R8A3-F1
#
_cell.length_a   1.000
_cell.length_b   1.000
_cell.length_c   1.000
_cell.angle_alpha   90.00
_cell.angle_beta   90.00
_cell.angle_gamma   90.00
#
_symmetry.space_group_name_H-M   'P 1'
#
loop_
_entity.id
_entity.type
_entity.pdbx_description
1 polymer ?
#
loop_
_entity_poly.entity_id
_entity_poly.type
_entity_poly.pdbx_seq_one_letter_code
_entity_poly.pdbx_strand_id
1 'polypeptide(L)'
;QAPLADLFRDLDGIQREQREANGCSERREWWERRSRLDLRMQSLIQSLDSEVLGCWRGLLLPRDPGNSPLDQQELSRLLQELRECGWNNP
;
A
#
# COMPACT_ATOMS: atom_id res chain seq x y z
N GLN A 1 -12.04 -8.85 -2.44
CA GLN A 1 -12.81 -7.73 -1.87
C GLN A 1 -12.84 -7.90 -0.36
N ALA A 2 -11.71 -7.61 0.28
CA ALA A 2 -11.72 -7.29 1.69
C ALA A 2 -12.43 -5.94 1.87
N PRO A 3 -13.46 -5.83 2.72
CA PRO A 3 -14.03 -4.54 3.07
C PRO A 3 -12.93 -3.60 3.58
N LEU A 4 -12.95 -2.34 3.15
CA LEU A 4 -12.01 -1.29 3.61
C LEU A 4 -11.88 -1.24 5.16
N ALA A 5 -12.97 -1.54 5.86
CA ALA A 5 -13.02 -1.64 7.32
C ALA A 5 -12.10 -2.74 7.89
N ASP A 6 -11.94 -3.86 7.20
CA ASP A 6 -11.06 -4.96 7.64
C ASP A 6 -9.59 -4.60 7.41
N LEU A 7 -9.26 -3.92 6.30
CA LEU A 7 -7.91 -3.37 6.06
C LEU A 7 -7.51 -2.36 7.14
N PHE A 8 -8.43 -1.48 7.55
CA PHE A 8 -8.16 -0.55 8.65
C PHE A 8 -8.00 -1.26 10.00
N ARG A 9 -8.79 -2.31 10.26
CA ARG A 9 -8.62 -3.12 11.47
C ARG A 9 -7.25 -3.80 11.50
N ASP A 10 -6.79 -4.32 10.37
CA ASP A 10 -5.47 -4.91 10.23
C ASP A 10 -4.35 -3.88 10.44
N LEU A 11 -4.51 -2.67 9.90
CA LEU A 11 -3.57 -1.57 10.14
C LEU A 11 -3.48 -1.22 11.64
N ASP A 12 -4.61 -1.09 12.32
CA ASP A 12 -4.66 -0.83 13.77
C ASP A 12 -3.98 -1.93 14.59
N GLY A 13 -4.16 -3.19 14.17
CA GLY A 13 -3.48 -4.35 14.74
C GLY A 13 -1.96 -4.26 14.59
N ILE A 14 -1.48 -3.98 13.37
CA ILE A 14 -0.05 -3.80 13.07
C ILE A 14 0.55 -2.67 13.90
N GLN A 15 -0.13 -1.53 14.01
CA GLN A 15 0.35 -0.39 14.81
C GLN A 15 0.46 -0.73 16.30
N ARG A 16 -0.49 -1.51 16.83
CA ARG A 16 -0.45 -1.98 18.23
C ARG A 16 0.72 -2.92 18.48
N GLU A 17 0.87 -3.94 17.64
CA GLU A 17 1.96 -4.91 17.76
C GLU A 17 3.34 -4.26 17.55
N GLN A 18 3.44 -3.23 16.69
CA GLN A 18 4.68 -2.46 16.54
C GLN A 18 5.06 -1.72 17.83
N ARG A 19 4.09 -1.13 18.54
CA ARG A 19 4.35 -0.49 19.84
C ARG A 19 4.85 -1.50 20.88
N GLU A 20 4.29 -2.70 20.89
CA GLU A 20 4.71 -3.78 21.79
C GLU A 20 6.11 -4.31 21.43
N ALA A 21 6.40 -4.50 20.14
CA ALA A 21 7.70 -4.93 19.66
C ALA A 21 8.81 -3.93 19.99
N ASN A 22 8.54 -2.63 19.99
CA ASN A 22 9.51 -1.60 20.37
C ASN A 22 9.96 -1.69 21.84
N GLY A 23 9.18 -2.32 22.71
CA GLY A 23 9.55 -2.57 24.11
C GLY A 23 10.32 -3.87 24.33
N CYS A 24 10.48 -4.73 23.31
CA CYS A 24 11.17 -6.01 23.44
C CYS A 24 12.69 -5.80 23.48
N SER A 25 13.32 -6.28 24.55
CA SER A 25 14.78 -6.16 24.77
C SER A 25 15.56 -7.37 24.23
N GLU A 26 14.88 -8.48 23.94
CA GLU A 26 15.51 -9.69 23.44
C GLU A 26 15.70 -9.59 21.92
N ARG A 27 16.96 -9.60 21.46
CA ARG A 27 17.28 -9.32 20.05
C ARG A 27 16.63 -10.27 19.05
N ARG A 28 16.58 -11.57 19.35
CA ARG A 28 16.05 -12.57 18.41
C ARG A 28 14.53 -12.43 18.31
N GLU A 29 13.85 -12.40 19.46
CA GLU A 29 12.41 -12.15 19.50
C GLU A 29 12.03 -10.80 18.86
N TRP A 30 12.81 -9.74 19.09
CA TRP A 30 12.59 -8.44 18.47
C TRP A 30 12.66 -8.52 16.94
N TRP A 31 13.70 -9.15 16.39
CA TRP A 31 13.85 -9.33 14.94
C TRP A 31 12.71 -10.17 14.34
N GLU A 32 12.39 -11.31 14.94
CA GLU A 32 11.31 -12.18 14.46
C GLU A 32 9.95 -11.44 14.45
N ARG A 33 9.63 -10.70 15.52
CA ARG A 33 8.41 -9.88 15.60
C ARG A 33 8.40 -8.76 14.55
N ARG A 34 9.52 -8.04 14.38
CA ARG A 34 9.64 -6.93 13.43
C ARG A 34 9.52 -7.42 11.98
N SER A 35 10.15 -8.54 11.63
CA SER A 35 10.05 -9.15 10.30
C SER A 35 8.62 -9.60 9.97
N ARG A 36 7.91 -10.19 10.94
CA ARG A 36 6.50 -10.55 10.74
C ARG A 36 5.61 -9.31 10.53
N LEU A 37 5.87 -8.24 11.26
CA LEU A 37 5.15 -6.97 11.09
C LEU A 37 5.41 -6.36 9.71
N ASP A 38 6.65 -6.40 9.24
CA ASP A 38 7.04 -5.90 7.92
C ASP A 38 6.31 -6.63 6.79
N LEU A 39 6.30 -7.97 6.83
CA LEU A 39 5.56 -8.79 5.86
C LEU A 39 4.05 -8.51 5.87
N ARG A 40 3.45 -8.33 7.05
CA ARG A 40 2.03 -7.99 7.17
C ARG A 40 1.73 -6.59 6.62
N MET A 41 2.60 -5.62 6.89
CA MET A 41 2.47 -4.27 6.34
C MET A 41 2.62 -4.28 4.82
N GLN A 42 3.57 -5.04 4.28
CA GLN A 42 3.73 -5.20 2.83
C GLN A 42 2.46 -5.77 2.19
N SER A 43 1.91 -6.85 2.76
CA SER A 43 0.66 -7.44 2.28
C SER A 43 -0.51 -6.45 2.35
N LEU A 44 -0.62 -5.68 3.44
CA LEU A 44 -1.67 -4.67 3.59
C LEU A 44 -1.58 -3.59 2.50
N ILE A 45 -0.37 -3.09 2.24
CA ILE A 45 -0.13 -2.08 1.19
C ILE A 45 -0.48 -2.64 -0.18
N GLN A 46 -0.11 -3.90 -0.48
CA GLN A 46 -0.47 -4.55 -1.75
C GLN A 46 -1.98 -4.72 -1.91
N SER A 47 -2.70 -5.08 -0.84
CA SER A 47 -4.16 -5.16 -0.85
C SER A 47 -4.80 -3.77 -1.04
N LEU A 48 -4.27 -2.73 -0.40
CA LEU A 48 -4.75 -1.36 -0.62
C LEU A 48 -4.52 -0.90 -2.07
N ASP A 49 -3.34 -1.19 -2.64
CA ASP A 49 -3.03 -0.82 -4.02
C ASP A 49 -3.92 -1.53 -5.03
N SER A 50 -4.11 -2.84 -4.87
CA SER A 50 -4.83 -3.67 -5.84
C SER A 50 -6.35 -3.68 -5.67
N GLU A 51 -6.85 -3.80 -4.43
CA GLU A 51 -8.29 -3.97 -4.17
C GLU A 51 -9.05 -2.66 -3.93
N VAL A 52 -8.36 -1.63 -3.43
CA VAL A 52 -9.00 -0.34 -3.09
C VAL A 52 -8.68 0.72 -4.12
N LEU A 53 -7.40 0.96 -4.39
CA LEU A 53 -6.98 2.01 -5.31
C LEU A 53 -7.16 1.58 -6.76
N GLY A 54 -6.71 0.39 -7.17
CA GLY A 54 -6.85 -0.07 -8.54
C GLY A 54 -6.30 0.95 -9.55
N CYS A 55 -7.13 1.45 -10.46
CA CYS A 55 -6.75 2.51 -11.40
C CYS A 55 -6.56 3.89 -10.74
N TRP A 56 -7.14 4.14 -9.56
CA TRP A 56 -7.01 5.40 -8.83
C TRP A 56 -5.60 5.65 -8.27
N ARG A 57 -4.75 4.61 -8.16
CA ARG A 57 -3.35 4.79 -7.74
C ARG A 57 -2.56 5.71 -8.67
N GLY A 58 -3.04 5.90 -9.91
CA GLY A 58 -2.45 6.84 -10.87
C GLY A 58 -2.53 8.30 -10.44
N LEU A 59 -3.49 8.64 -9.59
CA LEU A 59 -3.59 9.97 -9.00
C LEU A 59 -2.52 10.24 -7.94
N LEU A 60 -1.92 9.18 -7.38
CA LEU A 60 -0.83 9.28 -6.41
C LEU A 60 0.54 9.40 -7.09
N LEU A 61 0.61 9.18 -8.41
CA LEU A 61 1.85 9.26 -9.15
C LEU A 61 2.28 10.73 -9.35
N PRO A 62 3.59 10.99 -9.42
CA PRO A 62 4.09 12.32 -9.75
C PRO A 62 3.49 12.82 -11.07
N ARG A 63 3.11 14.10 -11.09
CA ARG A 63 2.52 14.74 -12.28
C ARG A 63 3.49 14.76 -13.48
N ASP A 64 4.79 14.70 -13.20
CA ASP A 64 5.83 14.50 -14.19
C ASP A 64 6.02 12.99 -14.46
N PRO A 65 5.65 12.48 -15.64
CA PRO A 65 5.79 11.07 -15.99
C PRO A 65 7.25 10.61 -16.02
N GLY A 66 8.23 11.51 -16.15
CA GLY A 66 9.66 11.18 -16.07
C GLY A 66 10.14 10.85 -14.64
N ASN A 67 9.35 11.20 -13.62
CA ASN A 67 9.62 10.91 -12.21
C ASN A 67 8.74 9.78 -11.67
N SER A 68 7.93 9.14 -12.52
CA SER A 68 7.08 8.03 -12.12
C SER A 68 7.94 6.80 -11.74
N PRO A 69 7.67 6.15 -10.60
CA PRO A 69 8.30 4.87 -10.26
C PRO A 69 7.78 3.70 -11.10
N LEU A 70 6.71 3.91 -11.88
CA LEU A 70 6.14 2.91 -12.78
C LEU A 70 6.77 2.98 -14.17
N ASP A 71 6.91 1.82 -14.81
CA ASP A 71 7.30 1.71 -16.20
C ASP A 71 6.30 2.45 -17.11
N GLN A 72 6.80 2.99 -18.23
CA GLN A 72 6.00 3.81 -19.16
C GLN A 72 4.74 3.08 -19.66
N GLN A 73 4.82 1.76 -19.86
CA GLN A 73 3.68 0.94 -20.29
C GLN A 73 2.62 0.83 -19.20
N GLU A 74 3.03 0.61 -17.95
CA GLU A 74 2.11 0.49 -16.82
C GLU A 74 1.43 1.83 -16.54
N LEU A 75 2.19 2.93 -16.56
CA LEU A 75 1.66 4.28 -16.44
C LEU A 75 0.63 4.60 -17.53
N SER A 76 0.91 4.23 -18.77
CA SER A 76 0.00 4.46 -19.91
C SER A 76 -1.32 3.70 -19.77
N ARG A 77 -1.26 2.43 -19.37
CA ARG A 77 -2.44 1.60 -19.09
C ARG A 77 -3.31 2.22 -18.00
N LEU A 78 -2.67 2.65 -16.93
CA LEU A 78 -3.33 3.15 -15.75
C LEU A 78 -4.00 4.53 -15.99
N LEU A 79 -3.33 5.42 -16.73
CA LEU A 79 -3.93 6.67 -17.20
C LEU A 79 -5.11 6.44 -18.16
N GLN A 80 -5.08 5.36 -18.95
CA GLN A 80 -6.23 4.98 -19.78
C GLN A 80 -7.42 4.52 -18.92
N GLU A 81 -7.20 3.60 -17.99
CA GLU A 81 -8.25 3.11 -17.07
C GLU A 81 -8.89 4.26 -16.26
N LEU A 82 -8.08 5.24 -15.83
CA LEU A 82 -8.57 6.46 -15.19
C LEU A 82 -9.49 7.27 -16.11
N ARG A 83 -9.10 7.48 -17.37
CA ARG A 83 -9.94 8.18 -18.36
C ARG A 83 -11.27 7.45 -18.59
N GLU A 84 -11.25 6.13 -18.67
CA GLU A 84 -12.45 5.30 -18.80
C GLU A 84 -13.38 5.44 -17.59
N CYS A 85 -12.82 5.68 -16.40
CA CYS A 85 -13.55 5.99 -15.18
C CYS A 85 -14.04 7.45 -15.09
N GLY A 86 -13.91 8.25 -16.16
CA GLY A 86 -14.39 9.62 -16.25
C GLY A 86 -13.38 10.68 -15.79
N TRP A 87 -12.14 10.28 -15.49
CA TRP A 87 -11.05 11.22 -15.19
C TRP A 87 -10.49 11.81 -16.49
N ASN A 88 -11.16 12.84 -17.02
CA ASN A 88 -10.81 13.45 -18.31
C ASN A 88 -9.70 14.51 -18.24
N ASN A 89 -9.29 14.97 -17.05
CA ASN A 89 -8.07 15.76 -16.81
C ASN A 89 -7.95 16.09 -15.30
N PRO A 90 -6.74 16.17 -14.71
CA PRO A 90 -6.46 16.90 -13.47
C PRO A 90 -6.49 18.43 -13.65
#